data_AF-A0A5A7UAL5-F1
#
_entry.id   AF-A0A5A7UAL5-F1
#
_cell.length_a   1.000
_cell.length_b   1.000
_cell.length_c   1.000
_cell.angle_alpha   90.00
_cell.angle_beta   90.00
_cell.angle_gamma   90.00
#
_symmetry.space_group_name_H-M   'P 1'
#
loop_
_entity.id
_entity.type
_entity.pdbx_description
1 polymer ?
#
loop_
_entity_poly.entity_id
_entity_poly.type
_entity_poly.pdbx_seq_one_letter_code
_entity_poly.pdbx_strand_id
1 'polypeptide(L)' 'MLSLSGKDYVIYCDASRLGLGCVLMQDGNVIAYASRQLKEHECNYPTHDLELAAVVLALKIWRH' A
#
# COMPACT_ATOMS: atom_id res chain seq x y z
N MET A 1 -12.79 -22.56 21.10
CA MET A 1 -13.06 -22.70 19.65
C MET A 1 -13.83 -21.48 19.18
N LEU A 2 -13.17 -20.50 18.57
CA LEU A 2 -13.70 -19.71 17.46
C LEU A 2 -12.46 -19.19 16.72
N SER A 3 -11.98 -19.97 15.75
CA SER A 3 -11.00 -19.47 14.79
C SER A 3 -11.72 -18.42 13.97
N LEU A 4 -11.58 -17.14 14.32
CA LEU A 4 -11.94 -16.03 13.44
C LEU A 4 -11.01 -16.19 12.22
N SER A 5 -11.51 -16.89 11.22
CA SER A 5 -10.82 -17.24 9.97
C SER A 5 -10.68 -16.00 9.08
N GLY A 6 -10.09 -14.95 9.64
CA GLY A 6 -9.88 -13.65 9.02
C GLY A 6 -8.83 -12.93 9.84
N LYS A 7 -7.58 -13.34 9.69
CA LYS A 7 -6.45 -12.62 10.25
C LYS A 7 -6.45 -11.20 9.67
N ASP A 8 -6.46 -10.18 10.53
CA ASP A 8 -6.39 -8.79 10.10
C ASP A 8 -5.14 -8.55 9.25
N TYR A 9 -5.37 -7.92 8.10
CA TYR A 9 -4.33 -7.45 7.21
C TYR A 9 -4.12 -5.97 7.48
N VAL A 10 -2.90 -5.58 7.83
CA VAL A 10 -2.51 -4.19 7.99
C VAL A 10 -1.70 -3.78 6.78
N ILE A 11 -2.15 -2.75 6.07
CA ILE A 11 -1.44 -2.18 4.94
C ILE A 11 -0.84 -0.85 5.39
N TYR A 12 0.48 -0.74 5.29
CA TYR A 12 1.19 0.53 5.46
C TYR A 12 1.49 1.09 4.08
N CYS A 13 1.05 2.31 3.81
CA CYS A 13 1.36 3.04 2.59
C CYS A 13 2.28 4.22 2.93
N ASP A 14 3.31 4.43 2.12
CA ASP A 14 4.18 5.60 2.18
C ASP A 14 4.19 6.27 0.81
N ALA A 15 3.93 7.57 0.79
CA ALA A 15 3.95 8.38 -0.41
C ALA A 15 5.08 9.41 -0.33
N SER A 16 6.07 9.27 -1.19
CA SER A 16 7.14 10.25 -1.36
C SER A 16 7.04 10.91 -2.73
N ARG A 17 7.72 12.04 -2.94
CA ARG A 17 7.80 12.68 -4.27
C ARG A 17 8.49 11.82 -5.34
N LEU A 18 9.22 10.78 -4.94
CA LEU A 18 9.97 9.93 -5.88
C LEU A 18 9.26 8.60 -6.16
N GLY A 19 8.37 8.16 -5.28
CA GLY A 19 7.75 6.84 -5.38
C GLY A 19 6.70 6.59 -4.30
N LEU A 20 5.86 5.60 -4.58
CA LEU A 20 4.87 5.07 -3.65
C LEU A 20 5.35 3.70 -3.16
N GLY A 21 5.33 3.51 -1.85
CA GLY A 21 5.58 2.25 -1.18
C GLY A 21 4.32 1.74 -0.48
N CYS A 22 4.15 0.43 -0.46
CA CYS A 22 3.17 -0.23 0.38
C CYS A 22 3.71 -1.55 0.93
N VAL A 23 3.39 -1.83 2.19
CA VAL A 23 3.81 -3.03 2.92
C VAL A 23 2.57 -3.68 3.49
N LEU A 24 2.38 -4.96 3.16
CA LEU A 24 1.34 -5.78 3.74
C LEU A 24 1.93 -6.52 4.95
N MET A 25 1.30 -6.33 6.09
CA MET A 25 1.60 -7.03 7.33
C MET A 25 0.40 -7.85 7.79
N GLN A 26 0.67 -9.03 8.34
CA GLN A 26 -0.32 -9.88 8.97
C GLN A 26 0.31 -10.52 10.19
N ASP A 27 -0.38 -10.43 11.33
CA ASP A 27 0.09 -11.05 12.58
C ASP A 27 1.50 -10.59 12.98
N GLY A 28 1.82 -9.30 12.73
CA GLY A 28 3.15 -8.73 13.00
C GLY A 28 4.26 -9.15 12.02
N ASN A 29 3.95 -9.98 11.02
CA ASN A 29 4.90 -10.41 10.00
C ASN A 29 4.65 -9.69 8.68
N VAL A 30 5.73 -9.31 7.99
CA VAL A 30 5.62 -8.75 6.64
C VAL A 30 5.40 -9.89 5.66
N ILE A 31 4.25 -9.90 5.01
CA ILE A 31 3.90 -10.90 4.01
C ILE A 31 4.33 -10.46 2.62
N ALA A 32 4.37 -9.14 2.37
CA ALA A 32 4.80 -8.63 1.09
C ALA A 32 5.14 -7.14 1.07
N TYR A 33 5.98 -6.81 0.10
CA TYR A 33 6.36 -5.45 -0.26
C TYR A 33 5.93 -5.16 -1.68
N ALA A 34 5.36 -3.99 -1.88
CA ALA A 34 5.04 -3.47 -3.18
C ALA A 34 5.46 -2.01 -3.24
N SER A 35 6.20 -1.64 -4.28
CA SER A 35 6.57 -0.26 -4.51
C SER A 35 6.52 0.03 -6.01
N ARG A 36 6.21 1.28 -6.35
CA ARG A 36 6.34 1.77 -7.72
C ARG A 36 6.93 3.17 -7.71
N GLN A 37 7.80 3.43 -8.67
CA GLN A 37 8.31 4.77 -8.90
C GLN A 37 7.21 5.63 -9.50
N LEU A 38 7.08 6.87 -9.01
CA LEU A 38 6.15 7.82 -9.59
C LEU A 38 6.70 8.29 -10.93
N LYS A 39 5.85 8.39 -11.94
CA LYS A 39 6.24 9.07 -13.17
C LYS A 39 6.41 10.56 -12.89
N GLU A 40 7.22 11.23 -13.71
CA GLU A 40 7.54 12.66 -13.53
C GLU A 40 6.28 13.54 -13.48
N HIS A 41 5.22 13.17 -14.21
CA HIS A 41 3.92 13.86 -14.14
C HIS A 41 3.15 13.57 -12.84
N GLU A 42 3.30 12.39 -12.26
CA GLU A 42 2.64 12.02 -10.99
C GLU A 42 3.34 12.68 -9.80
N CYS A 43 4.64 12.98 -9.90
CA CYS A 43 5.41 13.70 -8.87
C CYS A 43 4.88 15.12 -8.61
N ASN A 44 4.23 15.73 -9.61
CA ASN A 44 3.63 17.06 -9.47
C ASN A 44 2.22 17.04 -8.87
N TYR A 45 1.66 15.86 -8.57
CA TYR A 45 0.36 15.78 -7.93
C TYR A 45 0.41 16.26 -6.47
N PRO A 46 -0.68 16.87 -5.97
CA PRO A 46 -0.78 17.23 -4.56
C PRO A 46 -0.68 15.97 -3.69
N THR A 47 -0.15 16.11 -2.47
CA THR A 47 0.08 14.99 -1.54
C THR A 47 -1.16 14.12 -1.33
N HIS A 48 -2.35 14.72 -1.28
CA HIS A 48 -3.61 13.98 -1.17
C HIS A 48 -3.83 12.95 -2.30
N ASP A 49 -3.48 13.30 -3.54
CA ASP A 49 -3.66 12.40 -4.68
C ASP A 49 -2.59 11.30 -4.70
N LEU A 50 -1.40 11.58 -4.15
CA LEU A 50 -0.35 10.60 -3.94
C LEU A 50 -0.74 9.56 -2.87
N GLU A 51 -1.34 10.00 -1.77
CA GLU A 51 -1.91 9.12 -0.73
C GLU A 51 -2.98 8.20 -1.33
N LEU A 52 -3.92 8.77 -2.10
CA LEU A 52 -4.96 8.00 -2.79
C LEU A 52 -4.34 7.00 -3.78
N ALA A 53 -3.33 7.40 -4.53
CA ALA A 53 -2.63 6.51 -5.46
C ALA A 53 -1.92 5.36 -4.73
N ALA A 54 -1.36 5.59 -3.54
CA ALA A 54 -0.75 4.55 -2.72
C ALA A 54 -1.79 3.51 -2.25
N VAL A 55 -2.95 3.99 -1.77
CA VAL A 55 -4.07 3.11 -1.36
C VAL A 55 -4.61 2.32 -2.55
N VAL A 56 -4.85 2.97 -3.69
CA VAL A 56 -5.33 2.30 -4.91
C VAL A 56 -4.30 1.28 -5.41
N LEU A 57 -3.00 1.58 -5.32
CA LEU A 57 -1.94 0.64 -5.68
C LEU A 57 -1.97 -0.60 -4.77
N ALA A 58 -2.03 -0.39 -3.46
CA ALA A 58 -2.13 -1.48 -2.50
C ALA A 58 -3.39 -2.33 -2.78
N LEU A 59 -4.54 -1.70 -2.96
CA LEU A 59 -5.78 -2.39 -3.30
C LEU A 59 -5.66 -3.15 -4.63
N LYS A 60 -5.00 -2.61 -5.65
CA LYS A 60 -4.81 -3.32 -6.93
C LYS A 60 -3.92 -4.56 -6.81
N ILE A 61 -2.90 -4.51 -5.96
CA ILE A 61 -1.95 -5.62 -5.78
C ILE A 61 -2.57 -6.71 -4.91
N TRP A 62 -3.33 -6.31 -3.89
CA TRP A 62 -3.91 -7.21 -2.89
C TRP A 62 -5.35 -7.64 -3.20
N ARG A 63 -5.98 -7.07 -4.24
CA ARG A 63 -7.25 -7.58 -4.79
C ARG A 63 -6.96 -8.83 -5.62
N HIS A 64 -7.01 -9.98 -4.96
CA HIS A 64 -7.12 -11.29 -5.60
C HIS A 64 -8.58 -11.60 -5.93
#